data_AF-A0A8J4RIK6-F1
#
_entry.id   AF-A0A8J4RIK6-F1
#
_cell.length_a   1.000
_cell.length_b   1.000
_cell.length_c   1.000
_cell.angle_alpha   90.00
_cell.angle_beta   90.00
_cell.angle_gamma   90.00
#
_symmetry.space_group_name_H-M   'P 1'
#
loop_
_entity.id
_entity.type
_entity.pdbx_description
1 polymer ?
#
loop_
_entity_poly.entity_id
_entity_poly.type
_entity_poly.pdbx_seq_one_letter_code
_entity_poly.pdbx_strand_id
1 'polypeptide(L)'
;MSHQSHSISVLEETDKQIREGTCTEQLKRLKEARNLYHEEVTDCVRRCAWYRISLFSRWKQRGMYATCMWIVQLLLVLSRVDSVFVYIPEFYLEVLVDCFHVLRKSDPPFVPPAVFVKQGLASFVTFVVAHFNDPRISSADLKDLLLQSISVLVQYREYLTAFESNETAILRLPKALLSAFDQRSWIPVTNILLRLCRGSGFGSSKHGESSSSSVVFQRLLREACINAKDLFSAFLNRLFNTLSWTMTEFSVSIREMQEKFQVLEFQQRKCSVIFDLSCNLTRVLEFCTHEIPQAFLLGTDTNLRRLTELIVFILNHVTSAVDAEIFDLSLRRHGHSLEKVNRGMILAPLVGIILNLLDASSGAECREHNDVVGVFASMDCPKTVHCGFQYLLNYNWAGSFRGDAYLGKLGRLEKFASIIISRTESQVIDEMGYGGEIDGDDSTCCICYSGEADSQFVPCSHRSCHGCITRHLLNCQRCFFCNATVVEVVGIAMHSELVFKLEGQIW
;
A
#
# COMPACT_ATOMS: atom_id res chain seq x y z
N MET A 1 -28.82 -2.96 16.76
CA MET A 1 -28.48 -1.82 17.64
C MET A 1 -28.80 -0.47 17.02
N SER A 2 -28.58 -0.24 15.71
CA SER A 2 -28.93 1.03 15.03
C SER A 2 -30.41 1.41 15.13
N HIS A 3 -31.33 0.46 14.89
CA HIS A 3 -32.76 0.70 15.00
C HIS A 3 -33.20 1.11 16.42
N GLN A 4 -32.65 0.45 17.45
CA GLN A 4 -32.95 0.78 18.85
C GLN A 4 -32.44 2.17 19.23
N SER A 5 -31.22 2.52 18.83
CA SER A 5 -30.66 3.86 19.06
C SER A 5 -31.46 4.95 18.37
N HIS A 6 -31.96 4.67 17.15
CA HIS A 6 -32.81 5.59 16.42
C HIS A 6 -34.16 5.79 17.12
N SER A 7 -34.84 4.70 17.50
CA SER A 7 -36.12 4.78 18.23
C SER A 7 -36.00 5.49 19.58
N ILE A 8 -34.88 5.31 20.31
CA ILE A 8 -34.61 6.05 21.56
C ILE A 8 -34.44 7.55 21.27
N SER A 9 -33.66 7.91 20.25
CA SER A 9 -33.46 9.32 19.88
C SER A 9 -34.75 10.01 19.44
N VAL A 10 -35.61 9.31 18.69
CA VAL A 10 -36.92 9.82 18.28
C VAL A 10 -37.85 10.02 19.49
N LEU A 11 -37.79 9.11 20.47
CA LEU A 11 -38.55 9.23 21.72
C LEU A 11 -38.06 10.44 22.55
N GLU A 12 -36.75 10.63 22.69
CA GLU A 12 -36.15 11.77 23.39
C GLU A 12 -36.49 13.12 22.75
N GLU A 13 -36.47 13.19 21.42
CA GLU A 13 -36.86 14.37 20.64
C GLU A 13 -38.36 14.65 20.77
N THR A 14 -39.20 13.60 20.74
CA THR A 14 -40.65 13.74 20.98
C THR A 14 -40.93 14.26 22.40
N ASP A 15 -40.23 13.74 23.41
CA ASP A 15 -40.33 14.22 24.79
C ASP A 15 -39.88 15.68 24.94
N LYS A 16 -38.87 16.11 24.18
CA LYS A 16 -38.44 17.51 24.13
C LYS A 16 -39.51 18.41 23.52
N GLN A 17 -40.09 18.02 22.38
CA GLN A 17 -41.16 18.77 21.73
C GLN A 17 -42.43 18.86 22.59
N ILE A 18 -42.72 17.84 23.40
CA ILE A 18 -43.83 17.88 24.38
C ILE A 18 -43.55 18.90 25.49
N ARG A 19 -42.29 19.04 25.94
CA ARG A 19 -41.91 20.03 26.98
C ARG A 19 -41.96 21.47 26.47
N GLU A 20 -41.70 21.68 25.19
CA GLU A 20 -41.63 23.00 24.54
C GLU A 20 -42.96 23.46 23.91
N GLY A 21 -43.92 22.57 23.73
CA GLY A 21 -45.15 22.81 22.98
C GLY A 21 -46.24 23.58 23.74
N THR A 22 -46.87 24.55 23.06
CA THR A 22 -47.95 25.41 23.60
C THR A 22 -49.35 25.11 23.02
N CYS A 23 -49.46 24.35 21.92
CA CYS A 23 -50.73 24.03 21.25
C CYS A 23 -51.32 22.67 21.70
N THR A 24 -52.58 22.65 22.13
CA THR A 24 -53.26 21.48 22.72
C THR A 24 -53.43 20.29 21.76
N GLU A 25 -53.79 20.53 20.51
CA GLU A 25 -54.01 19.46 19.51
C GLU A 25 -52.69 18.81 19.07
N GLN A 26 -51.63 19.63 18.89
CA GLN A 26 -50.29 19.13 18.61
C GLN A 26 -49.73 18.33 19.78
N LEU A 27 -49.97 18.77 21.02
CA LEU A 27 -49.55 18.06 22.23
C LEU A 27 -50.24 16.69 22.37
N LYS A 28 -51.51 16.56 21.92
CA LYS A 28 -52.23 15.28 21.90
C LYS A 28 -51.58 14.31 20.92
N ARG A 29 -51.30 14.75 19.69
CA ARG A 29 -50.62 13.94 18.66
C ARG A 29 -49.22 13.52 19.09
N LEU A 30 -48.46 14.42 19.72
CA LEU A 30 -47.13 14.10 20.24
C LEU A 30 -47.18 13.06 21.37
N LYS A 31 -48.17 13.12 22.27
CA LYS A 31 -48.37 12.11 23.31
C LYS A 31 -48.72 10.73 22.74
N GLU A 32 -49.55 10.68 21.71
CA GLU A 32 -49.89 9.45 21.00
C GLU A 32 -48.64 8.85 20.31
N ALA A 33 -47.88 9.68 19.59
CA ALA A 33 -46.62 9.27 18.96
C ALA A 33 -45.58 8.78 19.98
N ARG A 34 -45.44 9.48 21.11
CA ARG A 34 -44.55 9.07 22.21
C ARG A 34 -44.92 7.68 22.74
N ASN A 35 -46.21 7.38 22.89
CA ASN A 35 -46.63 6.05 23.37
C ASN A 35 -46.28 4.96 22.36
N LEU A 36 -46.48 5.19 21.06
CA LEU A 36 -46.07 4.27 20.00
C LEU A 36 -44.56 4.02 20.02
N TYR A 37 -43.75 5.08 20.04
CA TYR A 37 -42.30 4.95 20.11
C TYR A 37 -41.84 4.25 21.40
N HIS A 38 -42.49 4.50 22.52
CA HIS A 38 -42.19 3.81 23.78
C HIS A 38 -42.49 2.31 23.70
N GLU A 39 -43.61 1.90 23.10
CA GLU A 39 -43.93 0.48 22.86
C GLU A 39 -42.90 -0.18 21.93
N GLU A 40 -42.54 0.48 20.82
CA GLU A 40 -41.51 -0.02 19.91
C GLU A 40 -40.15 -0.19 20.59
N VAL A 41 -39.71 0.79 21.39
CA VAL A 41 -38.47 0.70 22.17
C VAL A 41 -38.56 -0.44 23.17
N THR A 42 -39.69 -0.58 23.88
CA THR A 42 -39.89 -1.64 24.85
C THR A 42 -39.80 -3.02 24.20
N ASP A 43 -40.44 -3.21 23.05
CA ASP A 43 -40.39 -4.47 22.31
C ASP A 43 -39.00 -4.75 21.74
N CYS A 44 -38.29 -3.73 21.25
CA CYS A 44 -36.90 -3.86 20.84
C CYS A 44 -36.01 -4.32 22.00
N VAL A 45 -36.14 -3.69 23.18
CA VAL A 45 -35.38 -4.05 24.39
C VAL A 45 -35.69 -5.49 24.81
N ARG A 46 -36.98 -5.88 24.84
CA ARG A 46 -37.40 -7.25 25.14
C ARG A 46 -36.78 -8.25 24.18
N ARG A 47 -36.89 -8.02 22.87
CA ARG A 47 -36.30 -8.90 21.83
C ARG A 47 -34.78 -9.02 22.00
N CYS A 48 -34.08 -7.91 22.24
CA CYS A 48 -32.65 -7.90 22.52
C CYS A 48 -32.31 -8.72 23.77
N ALA A 49 -33.08 -8.59 24.85
CA ALA A 49 -32.89 -9.37 26.07
C ALA A 49 -33.13 -10.87 25.83
N TRP A 50 -34.20 -11.23 25.12
CA TRP A 50 -34.50 -12.60 24.72
C TRP A 50 -33.37 -13.22 23.89
N TYR A 51 -32.84 -12.50 22.89
CA TYR A 51 -31.70 -12.96 22.12
C TYR A 51 -30.44 -13.10 22.98
N ARG A 52 -30.16 -12.14 23.86
CA ARG A 52 -28.99 -12.19 24.76
C ARG A 52 -29.04 -13.40 25.70
N ILE A 53 -30.20 -13.68 26.28
CA ILE A 53 -30.36 -14.80 27.23
C ILE A 53 -30.42 -16.14 26.47
N SER A 54 -31.13 -16.18 25.35
CA SER A 54 -31.41 -17.44 24.64
C SER A 54 -30.29 -17.84 23.69
N LEU A 55 -29.77 -16.93 22.86
CA LEU A 55 -28.77 -17.26 21.83
C LEU A 55 -27.35 -16.93 22.29
N PHE A 56 -27.16 -15.82 23.01
CA PHE A 56 -25.85 -15.30 23.39
C PHE A 56 -25.50 -15.52 24.87
N SER A 57 -26.07 -16.56 25.50
CA SER A 57 -25.68 -16.92 26.86
C SER A 57 -24.18 -17.23 26.92
N ARG A 58 -23.53 -16.91 28.04
CA ARG A 58 -22.08 -17.11 28.19
C ARG A 58 -21.63 -18.54 27.90
N TRP A 59 -22.43 -19.53 28.30
CA TRP A 59 -22.09 -20.94 28.04
C TRP A 59 -22.22 -21.30 26.56
N LYS A 60 -23.20 -20.76 25.83
CA LYS A 60 -23.35 -20.96 24.37
C LYS A 60 -22.20 -20.32 23.61
N GLN A 61 -21.81 -19.11 23.99
CA GLN A 61 -20.65 -18.43 23.40
C GLN A 61 -19.35 -19.21 23.67
N ARG A 62 -19.18 -19.79 24.88
CA ARG A 62 -18.06 -20.70 25.18
C ARG A 62 -18.09 -21.97 24.34
N GLY A 63 -19.24 -22.60 24.21
CA GLY A 63 -19.42 -23.76 23.34
C GLY A 63 -19.07 -23.44 21.89
N MET A 64 -19.57 -22.32 21.36
CA MET A 64 -19.26 -21.86 20.01
C MET A 64 -17.77 -21.59 19.81
N TYR A 65 -17.11 -20.95 20.77
CA TYR A 65 -15.66 -20.73 20.70
C TYR A 65 -14.88 -22.06 20.73
N ALA A 66 -15.25 -22.98 21.62
CA ALA A 66 -14.65 -24.31 21.68
C ALA A 66 -14.81 -25.07 20.36
N THR A 67 -16.00 -25.02 19.75
CA THR A 67 -16.26 -25.59 18.42
C THR A 67 -15.40 -24.92 17.36
N CYS A 68 -15.26 -23.59 17.36
CA CYS A 68 -14.37 -22.89 16.43
C CYS A 68 -12.93 -23.41 16.55
N MET A 69 -12.39 -23.46 17.77
CA MET A 69 -11.01 -23.91 17.99
C MET A 69 -10.84 -25.39 17.62
N TRP A 70 -11.84 -26.23 17.87
CA TRP A 70 -11.84 -27.61 17.41
C TRP A 70 -11.83 -27.71 15.88
N ILE A 71 -12.65 -26.93 15.18
CA ILE A 71 -12.66 -26.88 13.69
C ILE A 71 -11.30 -26.42 13.18
N VAL A 72 -10.67 -25.40 13.77
CA VAL A 72 -9.30 -24.98 13.39
C VAL A 72 -8.32 -26.14 13.48
N GLN A 73 -8.32 -26.87 14.60
CA GLN A 73 -7.42 -28.01 14.77
C GLN A 73 -7.70 -29.11 13.75
N LEU A 74 -8.98 -29.41 13.52
CA LEU A 74 -9.38 -30.38 12.51
C LEU A 74 -8.86 -29.98 11.14
N LEU A 75 -9.07 -28.73 10.71
CA LEU A 75 -8.61 -28.23 9.42
C LEU A 75 -7.07 -28.25 9.32
N LEU A 76 -6.35 -27.92 10.39
CA LEU A 76 -4.88 -28.01 10.44
C LEU A 76 -4.35 -29.44 10.32
N VAL A 77 -5.07 -30.42 10.87
CA VAL A 77 -4.70 -31.85 10.73
C VAL A 77 -5.00 -32.32 9.31
N LEU A 78 -6.19 -32.00 8.80
CA LEU A 78 -6.61 -32.41 7.46
C LEU A 78 -5.77 -31.76 6.37
N SER A 79 -5.29 -30.54 6.57
CA SER A 79 -4.43 -29.86 5.60
C SER A 79 -3.02 -30.45 5.46
N ARG A 80 -2.65 -31.42 6.32
CA ARG A 80 -1.43 -32.24 6.16
C ARG A 80 -1.63 -33.42 5.21
N VAL A 81 -2.87 -33.74 4.86
CA VAL A 81 -3.23 -34.84 3.96
C VAL A 81 -3.76 -34.27 2.66
N ASP A 82 -2.88 -34.09 1.68
CA ASP A 82 -3.15 -33.35 0.44
C ASP A 82 -4.40 -33.85 -0.30
N SER A 83 -4.60 -35.16 -0.39
CA SER A 83 -5.74 -35.75 -1.10
C SER A 83 -7.09 -35.50 -0.42
N VAL A 84 -7.13 -35.14 0.86
CA VAL A 84 -8.37 -35.00 1.63
C VAL A 84 -8.77 -33.54 1.77
N PHE A 85 -7.80 -32.63 1.92
CA PHE A 85 -8.07 -31.22 2.21
C PHE A 85 -8.90 -30.52 1.13
N VAL A 86 -8.70 -30.87 -0.14
CA VAL A 86 -9.44 -30.30 -1.29
C VAL A 86 -10.94 -30.61 -1.25
N TYR A 87 -11.34 -31.72 -0.60
CA TYR A 87 -12.75 -32.13 -0.51
C TYR A 87 -13.48 -31.55 0.71
N ILE A 88 -12.81 -30.74 1.53
CA ILE A 88 -13.43 -30.15 2.71
C ILE A 88 -14.43 -29.08 2.27
N PRO A 89 -15.71 -29.16 2.70
CA PRO A 89 -16.70 -28.16 2.35
C PRO A 89 -16.32 -26.76 2.84
N GLU A 90 -16.50 -25.77 1.96
CA GLU A 90 -16.18 -24.36 2.20
C GLU A 90 -16.84 -23.80 3.47
N PHE A 91 -18.05 -24.26 3.79
CA PHE A 91 -18.81 -23.79 4.94
C PHE A 91 -18.06 -23.97 6.27
N TYR A 92 -17.20 -24.99 6.42
CA TYR A 92 -16.43 -25.17 7.64
C TYR A 92 -15.46 -24.03 7.89
N LEU A 93 -14.87 -23.49 6.81
CA LEU A 93 -13.95 -22.36 6.86
C LEU A 93 -14.69 -21.05 7.11
N GLU A 94 -15.77 -20.83 6.37
CA GLU A 94 -16.59 -19.62 6.45
C GLU A 94 -17.18 -19.46 7.86
N VAL A 95 -17.88 -20.49 8.36
CA VAL A 95 -18.48 -20.50 9.70
C VAL A 95 -17.42 -20.34 10.77
N LEU A 96 -16.26 -20.97 10.62
CA LEU A 96 -15.14 -20.80 11.55
C LEU A 96 -14.71 -19.33 11.67
N VAL A 97 -14.43 -18.68 10.54
CA VAL A 97 -13.91 -17.31 10.53
C VAL A 97 -14.97 -16.33 11.04
N ASP A 98 -16.22 -16.51 10.60
CA ASP A 98 -17.34 -15.66 11.01
C ASP A 98 -17.62 -15.79 12.50
N CYS A 99 -17.75 -17.01 13.02
CA CYS A 99 -17.99 -17.24 14.45
C CYS A 99 -16.83 -16.66 15.30
N PHE A 100 -15.58 -16.84 14.88
CA PHE A 100 -14.43 -16.26 15.57
C PHE A 100 -14.52 -14.73 15.62
N HIS A 101 -14.81 -14.08 14.49
CA HIS A 101 -14.87 -12.61 14.43
C HIS A 101 -16.10 -12.03 15.13
N VAL A 102 -17.25 -12.71 15.10
CA VAL A 102 -18.46 -12.32 15.87
C VAL A 102 -18.17 -12.39 17.36
N LEU A 103 -17.53 -13.46 17.84
CA LEU A 103 -17.13 -13.58 19.25
C LEU A 103 -16.10 -12.52 19.64
N ARG A 104 -15.11 -12.26 18.79
CA ARG A 104 -14.07 -11.24 19.00
C ARG A 104 -14.65 -9.82 19.10
N LYS A 105 -15.65 -9.50 18.29
CA LYS A 105 -16.30 -8.18 18.21
C LYS A 105 -17.53 -8.05 19.14
N SER A 106 -17.83 -9.08 19.94
CA SER A 106 -19.03 -9.10 20.77
C SER A 106 -19.06 -7.95 21.78
N ASP A 107 -20.26 -7.38 21.99
CA ASP A 107 -20.53 -6.34 22.98
C ASP A 107 -21.75 -6.72 23.85
N PRO A 108 -21.58 -7.03 25.15
CA PRO A 108 -20.31 -6.99 25.90
C PRO A 108 -19.31 -8.06 25.46
N PRO A 109 -17.99 -7.88 25.71
CA PRO A 109 -16.97 -8.82 25.30
C PRO A 109 -17.23 -10.23 25.86
N PHE A 110 -17.25 -11.23 24.97
CA PHE A 110 -17.38 -12.65 25.33
C PHE A 110 -16.28 -13.07 26.32
N VAL A 111 -15.02 -12.78 25.97
CA VAL A 111 -13.84 -12.92 26.83
C VAL A 111 -12.84 -11.80 26.52
N PRO A 112 -11.99 -11.39 27.47
CA PRO A 112 -10.88 -10.50 27.18
C PRO A 112 -9.95 -11.07 26.09
N PRO A 113 -9.29 -10.23 25.25
CA PRO A 113 -8.34 -10.67 24.23
C PRO A 113 -7.28 -11.65 24.75
N ALA A 114 -6.80 -11.46 26.00
CA ALA A 114 -5.84 -12.34 26.64
C ALA A 114 -6.30 -13.81 26.78
N VAL A 115 -7.60 -14.06 26.84
CA VAL A 115 -8.16 -15.42 26.93
C VAL A 115 -8.13 -16.10 25.56
N PHE A 116 -8.40 -15.37 24.47
CA PHE A 116 -8.26 -15.90 23.10
C PHE A 116 -6.83 -16.39 22.87
N VAL A 117 -5.83 -15.58 23.27
CA VAL A 117 -4.40 -15.92 23.15
C VAL A 117 -4.09 -17.26 23.83
N LYS A 118 -4.63 -17.49 25.03
CA LYS A 118 -4.38 -18.71 25.81
C LYS A 118 -5.15 -19.95 25.30
N GLN A 119 -6.24 -19.77 24.54
CA GLN A 119 -7.21 -20.84 24.26
C GLN A 119 -7.43 -21.10 22.77
N GLY A 120 -6.37 -21.07 21.95
CA GLY A 120 -6.40 -21.57 20.57
C GLY A 120 -6.22 -20.51 19.48
N LEU A 121 -6.09 -19.22 19.83
CA LEU A 121 -5.74 -18.18 18.86
C LEU A 121 -4.47 -18.51 18.07
N ALA A 122 -3.45 -19.10 18.71
CA ALA A 122 -2.22 -19.50 18.02
C ALA A 122 -2.50 -20.47 16.86
N SER A 123 -3.42 -21.40 17.03
CA SER A 123 -3.80 -22.34 15.97
C SER A 123 -4.63 -21.66 14.89
N PHE A 124 -5.50 -20.71 15.27
CA PHE A 124 -6.23 -19.90 14.28
C PHE A 124 -5.26 -19.07 13.42
N VAL A 125 -4.29 -18.40 14.05
CA VAL A 125 -3.21 -17.66 13.38
C VAL A 125 -2.41 -18.57 12.45
N THR A 126 -1.98 -19.74 12.94
CA THR A 126 -1.27 -20.74 12.13
C THR A 126 -2.07 -21.08 10.88
N PHE A 127 -3.37 -21.36 11.05
CA PHE A 127 -4.24 -21.76 9.96
C PHE A 127 -4.43 -20.65 8.93
N VAL A 128 -4.80 -19.44 9.34
CA VAL A 128 -5.03 -18.33 8.40
C VAL A 128 -3.75 -17.99 7.62
N VAL A 129 -2.59 -17.96 8.28
CA VAL A 129 -1.31 -17.65 7.61
C VAL A 129 -0.90 -18.76 6.65
N ALA A 130 -1.07 -20.03 7.03
CA ALA A 130 -0.66 -21.14 6.19
C ALA A 130 -1.53 -21.28 4.93
N HIS A 131 -2.80 -20.84 4.97
CA HIS A 131 -3.78 -21.21 3.95
C HIS A 131 -4.34 -20.05 3.11
N PHE A 132 -4.13 -18.77 3.46
CA PHE A 132 -4.71 -17.66 2.68
C PHE A 132 -4.25 -17.62 1.20
N ASN A 133 -3.06 -18.14 0.91
CA ASN A 133 -2.52 -18.27 -0.45
C ASN A 133 -2.31 -19.74 -0.86
N ASP A 134 -3.06 -20.67 -0.26
CA ASP A 134 -2.94 -22.09 -0.57
C ASP A 134 -3.70 -22.42 -1.87
N PRO A 135 -3.04 -23.02 -2.88
CA PRO A 135 -3.68 -23.36 -4.15
C PRO A 135 -4.81 -24.40 -4.00
N ARG A 136 -4.81 -25.20 -2.92
CA ARG A 136 -5.84 -26.22 -2.65
C ARG A 136 -7.19 -25.60 -2.27
N ILE A 137 -7.20 -24.35 -1.79
CA ILE A 137 -8.43 -23.58 -1.59
C ILE A 137 -8.79 -22.95 -2.94
N SER A 138 -9.82 -23.46 -3.61
CA SER A 138 -10.23 -22.96 -4.92
C SER A 138 -11.03 -21.66 -4.83
N SER A 139 -11.90 -21.54 -3.83
CA SER A 139 -12.71 -20.33 -3.62
C SER A 139 -11.83 -19.16 -3.22
N ALA A 140 -11.85 -18.15 -4.06
CA ALA A 140 -11.05 -16.96 -3.85
C ALA A 140 -11.71 -15.99 -2.85
N ASP A 141 -13.03 -16.10 -2.63
CA ASP A 141 -13.72 -15.36 -1.57
C ASP A 141 -13.27 -15.85 -0.19
N LEU A 142 -13.01 -17.17 -0.04
CA LEU A 142 -12.41 -17.72 1.17
C LEU A 142 -10.97 -17.24 1.38
N LYS A 143 -10.18 -17.11 0.32
CA LYS A 143 -8.82 -16.53 0.42
C LYS A 143 -8.87 -15.08 0.89
N ASP A 144 -9.78 -14.30 0.32
CA ASP A 144 -10.01 -12.91 0.72
C ASP A 144 -10.53 -12.82 2.17
N LEU A 145 -11.38 -13.75 2.61
CA LEU A 145 -11.84 -13.88 3.99
C LEU A 145 -10.67 -14.12 4.96
N LEU A 146 -9.76 -15.05 4.63
CA LEU A 146 -8.57 -15.33 5.45
C LEU A 146 -7.60 -14.14 5.49
N LEU A 147 -7.35 -13.48 4.34
CA LEU A 147 -6.56 -12.27 4.26
C LEU A 147 -7.16 -11.14 5.10
N GLN A 148 -8.48 -10.96 5.03
CA GLN A 148 -9.18 -9.96 5.82
C GLN A 148 -9.11 -10.28 7.32
N SER A 149 -9.15 -11.56 7.72
CA SER A 149 -8.89 -11.96 9.10
C SER A 149 -7.51 -11.52 9.58
N ILE A 150 -6.46 -11.76 8.78
CA ILE A 150 -5.10 -11.31 9.10
C ILE A 150 -5.08 -9.79 9.24
N SER A 151 -5.59 -9.07 8.22
CA SER A 151 -5.66 -7.61 8.19
C SER A 151 -6.33 -7.01 9.42
N VAL A 152 -7.42 -7.60 9.89
CA VAL A 152 -8.16 -7.15 11.06
C VAL A 152 -7.40 -7.47 12.36
N LEU A 153 -6.77 -8.64 12.46
CA LEU A 153 -6.09 -9.04 13.69
C LEU A 153 -4.81 -8.24 13.93
N VAL A 154 -3.98 -8.01 12.91
CA VAL A 154 -2.72 -7.27 13.06
C VAL A 154 -2.90 -5.79 13.44
N GLN A 155 -4.14 -5.26 13.38
CA GLN A 155 -4.44 -3.89 13.81
C GLN A 155 -4.35 -3.71 15.32
N TYR A 156 -4.60 -4.76 16.11
CA TYR A 156 -4.62 -4.68 17.57
C TYR A 156 -3.38 -5.33 18.16
N ARG A 157 -2.71 -4.66 19.09
CA ARG A 157 -1.42 -5.07 19.66
C ARG A 157 -1.46 -6.46 20.31
N GLU A 158 -2.56 -6.79 20.98
CA GLU A 158 -2.76 -8.07 21.66
C GLU A 158 -2.78 -9.24 20.67
N TYR A 159 -3.45 -9.08 19.53
CA TYR A 159 -3.47 -10.11 18.49
C TYR A 159 -2.16 -10.11 17.69
N LEU A 160 -1.55 -8.94 17.44
CA LEU A 160 -0.24 -8.86 16.77
C LEU A 160 0.83 -9.65 17.52
N THR A 161 0.81 -9.60 18.86
CA THR A 161 1.73 -10.39 19.70
C THR A 161 1.58 -11.90 19.45
N ALA A 162 0.38 -12.37 19.12
CA ALA A 162 0.14 -13.77 18.75
C ALA A 162 0.72 -14.13 17.37
N PHE A 163 0.83 -13.19 16.44
CA PHE A 163 1.56 -13.40 15.18
C PHE A 163 3.07 -13.41 15.43
N GLU A 164 3.58 -12.50 16.26
CA GLU A 164 5.02 -12.39 16.58
C GLU A 164 5.58 -13.59 17.34
N SER A 165 4.72 -14.32 18.06
CA SER A 165 5.08 -15.54 18.80
C SER A 165 4.73 -16.84 18.06
N ASN A 166 4.14 -16.76 16.86
CA ASN A 166 3.74 -17.92 16.09
C ASN A 166 4.78 -18.29 15.03
N GLU A 167 5.34 -19.50 15.14
CA GLU A 167 6.40 -19.99 14.25
C GLU A 167 6.00 -19.97 12.76
N THR A 168 4.78 -20.42 12.44
CA THR A 168 4.29 -20.41 11.05
C THR A 168 4.12 -18.99 10.51
N ALA A 169 3.64 -18.06 11.35
CA ALA A 169 3.52 -16.65 11.01
C ALA A 169 4.89 -16.03 10.71
N ILE A 170 5.87 -16.23 11.60
CA ILE A 170 7.23 -15.74 11.44
C ILE A 170 7.88 -16.26 10.14
N LEU A 171 7.75 -17.56 9.86
CA LEU A 171 8.42 -18.19 8.74
C LEU A 171 7.74 -17.94 7.38
N ARG A 172 6.40 -17.96 7.32
CA ARG A 172 5.67 -17.97 6.05
C ARG A 172 5.07 -16.63 5.67
N LEU A 173 4.57 -15.86 6.63
CA LEU A 173 3.78 -14.65 6.34
C LEU A 173 4.53 -13.63 5.47
N PRO A 174 5.82 -13.30 5.72
CA PRO A 174 6.51 -12.30 4.91
C PRO A 174 6.56 -12.65 3.42
N LYS A 175 7.03 -13.85 3.08
CA LYS A 175 7.13 -14.31 1.68
C LYS A 175 5.76 -14.51 1.05
N ALA A 176 4.80 -15.01 1.81
CA ALA A 176 3.44 -15.23 1.32
C ALA A 176 2.74 -13.90 0.98
N LEU A 177 2.93 -12.84 1.77
CA LEU A 177 2.40 -11.51 1.46
C LEU A 177 3.00 -10.93 0.19
N LEU A 178 4.33 -11.01 0.01
CA LEU A 178 4.99 -10.55 -1.22
C LEU A 178 4.46 -11.30 -2.45
N SER A 179 4.26 -12.61 -2.33
CA SER A 179 3.72 -13.45 -3.40
C SER A 179 2.26 -13.15 -3.73
N ALA A 180 1.43 -12.92 -2.71
CA ALA A 180 -0.01 -12.68 -2.83
C ALA A 180 -0.36 -11.23 -3.22
N PHE A 181 0.64 -10.34 -3.33
CA PHE A 181 0.44 -9.02 -3.90
C PHE A 181 0.22 -9.16 -5.41
N ASP A 182 -1.03 -9.33 -5.82
CA ASP A 182 -1.46 -9.49 -7.22
C ASP A 182 -2.66 -8.59 -7.55
N GLN A 183 -3.22 -8.73 -8.76
CA GLN A 183 -4.33 -7.90 -9.22
C GLN A 183 -5.59 -7.99 -8.35
N ARG A 184 -5.80 -9.11 -7.62
CA ARG A 184 -6.98 -9.34 -6.80
C ARG A 184 -6.76 -8.89 -5.36
N SER A 185 -5.65 -9.31 -4.75
CA SER A 185 -5.44 -9.22 -3.31
C SER A 185 -4.49 -8.08 -2.88
N TRP A 186 -4.07 -7.20 -3.80
CA TRP A 186 -3.16 -6.10 -3.44
C TRP A 186 -3.72 -5.18 -2.35
N ILE A 187 -5.03 -4.91 -2.29
CA ILE A 187 -5.63 -4.04 -1.26
C ILE A 187 -5.47 -4.64 0.15
N PRO A 188 -5.99 -5.84 0.45
CA PRO A 188 -5.81 -6.43 1.77
C PRO A 188 -4.34 -6.67 2.12
N VAL A 189 -3.50 -7.07 1.15
CA VAL A 189 -2.05 -7.24 1.38
C VAL A 189 -1.38 -5.91 1.73
N THR A 190 -1.69 -4.81 1.03
CA THR A 190 -1.18 -3.46 1.35
C THR A 190 -1.58 -3.06 2.76
N ASN A 191 -2.83 -3.30 3.15
CA ASN A 191 -3.31 -2.98 4.49
C ASN A 191 -2.58 -3.77 5.58
N ILE A 192 -2.29 -5.06 5.35
CA ILE A 192 -1.47 -5.88 6.26
C ILE A 192 -0.05 -5.33 6.35
N LEU A 193 0.61 -5.14 5.19
CA LEU A 193 1.98 -4.63 5.13
C LEU A 193 2.12 -3.29 5.86
N LEU A 194 1.17 -2.37 5.68
CA LEU A 194 1.19 -1.09 6.40
C LEU A 194 1.13 -1.23 7.91
N ARG A 195 0.37 -2.19 8.44
CA ARG A 195 0.31 -2.42 9.88
C ARG A 195 1.62 -3.00 10.40
N LEU A 196 2.23 -3.91 9.65
CA LEU A 196 3.52 -4.51 10.00
C LEU A 196 4.68 -3.49 9.88
N CYS A 197 4.70 -2.68 8.82
CA CYS A 197 5.77 -1.75 8.46
C CYS A 197 5.70 -0.37 9.14
N ARG A 198 4.69 -0.08 9.96
CA ARG A 198 4.53 1.25 10.61
C ARG A 198 5.73 1.61 11.49
N GLY A 199 6.13 2.88 11.48
CA GLY A 199 7.07 3.45 12.47
C GLY A 199 8.46 3.85 11.93
N SER A 200 8.74 3.65 10.65
CA SER A 200 10.02 4.00 10.00
C SER A 200 9.93 5.10 8.94
N GLY A 201 8.80 5.81 8.82
CA GLY A 201 8.56 6.81 7.78
C GLY A 201 8.80 8.25 8.20
N PHE A 202 8.99 9.14 7.23
CA PHE A 202 8.90 10.57 7.43
C PHE A 202 7.52 10.92 8.02
N GLY A 203 7.55 11.64 9.13
CA GLY A 203 6.35 12.01 9.86
C GLY A 203 5.74 10.95 10.76
N SER A 204 6.25 9.72 10.80
CA SER A 204 5.76 8.73 11.76
C SER A 204 6.31 9.06 13.15
N SER A 205 5.43 9.38 14.10
CA SER A 205 5.85 9.59 15.49
C SER A 205 6.17 8.23 16.13
N LYS A 206 7.34 8.10 16.75
CA LYS A 206 7.71 6.91 17.54
C LYS A 206 6.90 6.76 18.84
N HIS A 207 6.03 7.73 19.17
CA HIS A 207 5.39 7.87 20.49
C HIS A 207 3.85 7.98 20.44
N GLY A 208 3.22 7.62 19.32
CA GLY A 208 1.76 7.51 19.28
C GLY A 208 1.29 6.24 20.01
N GLU A 209 0.67 6.40 21.18
CA GLU A 209 0.20 5.34 22.11
C GLU A 209 -0.75 4.27 21.50
N SER A 210 -1.22 4.46 20.26
CA SER A 210 -2.13 3.53 19.56
C SER A 210 -1.49 2.80 18.36
N SER A 211 -0.16 2.84 18.22
CA SER A 211 0.53 2.34 17.01
C SER A 211 1.08 0.93 17.22
N SER A 212 0.30 -0.09 16.87
CA SER A 212 0.70 -1.50 16.82
C SER A 212 1.75 -1.76 15.72
N SER A 213 2.97 -1.22 15.80
CA SER A 213 4.06 -1.60 14.90
C SER A 213 4.78 -2.85 15.38
N SER A 214 5.22 -3.70 14.45
CA SER A 214 5.99 -4.91 14.77
C SER A 214 7.42 -4.79 14.26
N VAL A 215 8.36 -4.56 15.19
CA VAL A 215 9.80 -4.60 14.87
C VAL A 215 10.22 -6.00 14.39
N VAL A 216 9.55 -7.04 14.88
CA VAL A 216 9.78 -8.44 14.48
C VAL A 216 9.44 -8.61 13.00
N PHE A 217 8.22 -8.27 12.57
CA PHE A 217 7.82 -8.43 11.17
C PHE A 217 8.53 -7.46 10.22
N GLN A 218 8.96 -6.28 10.67
CA GLN A 218 9.80 -5.39 9.87
C GLN A 218 11.13 -6.07 9.50
N ARG A 219 11.80 -6.66 10.49
CA ARG A 219 13.03 -7.43 10.27
C ARG A 219 12.80 -8.63 9.35
N LEU A 220 11.74 -9.40 9.60
CA LEU A 220 11.41 -10.60 8.80
C LEU A 220 11.05 -10.25 7.34
N LEU A 221 10.34 -9.14 7.12
CA LEU A 221 10.04 -8.64 5.77
C LEU A 221 11.33 -8.22 5.06
N ARG A 222 12.21 -7.48 5.74
CA ARG A 222 13.53 -7.13 5.21
C ARG A 222 14.33 -8.38 4.82
N GLU A 223 14.42 -9.37 5.71
CA GLU A 223 15.12 -10.63 5.44
C GLU A 223 14.50 -11.39 4.27
N ALA A 224 13.17 -11.44 4.18
CA ALA A 224 12.48 -12.06 3.06
C ALA A 224 12.80 -11.38 1.73
N CYS A 225 12.83 -10.04 1.68
CA CYS A 225 13.19 -9.28 0.49
C CYS A 225 14.65 -9.48 0.07
N ILE A 226 15.58 -9.54 1.03
CA ILE A 226 17.02 -9.75 0.76
C ILE A 226 17.28 -11.17 0.26
N ASN A 227 16.68 -12.17 0.90
CA ASN A 227 16.92 -13.58 0.61
C ASN A 227 16.19 -14.09 -0.64
N ALA A 228 15.07 -13.48 -1.02
CA ALA A 228 14.26 -13.86 -2.19
C ALA A 228 14.19 -12.69 -3.19
N LYS A 229 15.33 -12.38 -3.84
CA LYS A 229 15.46 -11.22 -4.74
C LYS A 229 14.46 -11.23 -5.90
N ASP A 230 14.20 -12.38 -6.52
CA ASP A 230 13.26 -12.47 -7.65
C ASP A 230 11.82 -12.21 -7.20
N LEU A 231 11.44 -12.75 -6.04
CA LEU A 231 10.13 -12.51 -5.43
C LEU A 231 9.96 -11.02 -5.10
N PHE A 232 10.98 -10.40 -4.52
CA PHE A 232 10.97 -8.97 -4.21
C PHE A 232 10.94 -8.11 -5.47
N SER A 233 11.69 -8.47 -6.52
CA SER A 233 11.67 -7.78 -7.82
C SER A 233 10.28 -7.85 -8.46
N ALA A 234 9.64 -9.02 -8.46
CA ALA A 234 8.28 -9.19 -8.95
C ALA A 234 7.26 -8.38 -8.11
N PHE A 235 7.37 -8.40 -6.78
CA PHE A 235 6.57 -7.58 -5.88
C PHE A 235 6.75 -6.09 -6.17
N LEU A 236 7.99 -5.61 -6.27
CA LEU A 236 8.32 -4.21 -6.50
C LEU A 236 7.80 -3.76 -7.88
N ASN A 237 7.93 -4.60 -8.90
CA ASN A 237 7.35 -4.33 -10.22
C ASN A 237 5.83 -4.14 -10.16
N ARG A 238 5.13 -5.05 -9.47
CA ARG A 238 3.68 -4.93 -9.26
C ARG A 238 3.33 -3.69 -8.45
N LEU A 239 4.08 -3.39 -7.38
CA LEU A 239 3.87 -2.20 -6.54
C LEU A 239 3.99 -0.91 -7.35
N PHE A 240 5.03 -0.77 -8.18
CA PHE A 240 5.18 0.36 -9.08
C PHE A 240 3.99 0.48 -10.04
N ASN A 241 3.62 -0.62 -10.71
CA ASN A 241 2.51 -0.61 -11.68
C ASN A 241 1.17 -0.27 -11.00
N THR A 242 0.89 -0.85 -9.83
CA THR A 242 -0.34 -0.59 -9.07
C THR A 242 -0.40 0.86 -8.60
N LEU A 243 0.71 1.43 -8.08
CA LEU A 243 0.73 2.82 -7.63
C LEU A 243 0.61 3.81 -8.79
N SER A 244 1.27 3.56 -9.92
CA SER A 244 1.06 4.36 -11.13
C SER A 244 -0.40 4.34 -11.57
N TRP A 245 -1.02 3.14 -11.61
CA TRP A 245 -2.42 2.99 -11.98
C TRP A 245 -3.36 3.72 -11.01
N THR A 246 -3.20 3.55 -9.69
CA THR A 246 -4.07 4.24 -8.71
C THR A 246 -3.93 5.75 -8.80
N MET A 247 -2.73 6.26 -9.11
CA MET A 247 -2.49 7.69 -9.30
C MET A 247 -3.06 8.24 -10.61
N THR A 248 -3.05 7.45 -11.70
CA THR A 248 -3.78 7.78 -12.93
C THR A 248 -5.29 7.84 -12.66
N GLU A 249 -5.87 6.82 -12.02
CA GLU A 249 -7.30 6.79 -11.68
C GLU A 249 -7.72 7.94 -10.76
N PHE A 250 -6.85 8.31 -9.81
CA PHE A 250 -7.05 9.47 -8.95
C PHE A 250 -7.11 10.76 -9.76
N SER A 251 -6.16 10.93 -10.68
CA SER A 251 -6.05 12.13 -11.53
C SER A 251 -7.23 12.26 -12.49
N VAL A 252 -7.69 11.16 -13.07
CA VAL A 252 -8.91 11.12 -13.89
C VAL A 252 -10.12 11.48 -13.03
N SER A 253 -10.25 10.87 -11.84
CA SER A 253 -11.39 11.13 -10.94
C SER A 253 -11.46 12.61 -10.52
N ILE A 254 -10.32 13.25 -10.22
CA ILE A 254 -10.27 14.69 -9.92
C ILE A 254 -10.69 15.52 -11.13
N ARG A 255 -10.16 15.21 -12.32
CA ARG A 255 -10.46 15.98 -13.54
C ARG A 255 -11.95 15.90 -13.90
N GLU A 256 -12.55 14.71 -13.82
CA GLU A 256 -13.98 14.52 -14.07
C GLU A 256 -14.85 15.34 -13.10
N MET A 257 -14.44 15.45 -11.83
CA MET A 257 -15.14 16.29 -10.85
C MET A 257 -14.97 17.78 -11.13
N GLN A 258 -13.79 18.21 -11.60
CA GLN A 258 -13.52 19.60 -11.99
C GLN A 258 -14.34 20.02 -13.21
N GLU A 259 -14.42 19.17 -14.24
CA GLU A 259 -15.14 19.48 -15.49
C GLU A 259 -16.66 19.59 -15.28
N LYS A 260 -17.24 18.81 -14.36
CA LYS A 260 -18.69 18.77 -14.13
C LYS A 260 -19.21 19.85 -13.18
N PHE A 261 -18.34 20.57 -12.46
CA PHE A 261 -18.66 21.56 -11.41
C PHE A 261 -19.71 21.09 -10.37
N GLN A 262 -19.98 19.79 -10.30
CA GLN A 262 -20.91 19.14 -9.37
C GLN A 262 -20.24 17.90 -8.79
N VAL A 263 -19.96 17.93 -7.48
CA VAL A 263 -19.37 16.81 -6.77
C VAL A 263 -20.49 15.86 -6.34
N LEU A 264 -20.78 14.86 -7.18
CA LEU A 264 -21.63 13.73 -6.81
C LEU A 264 -20.96 12.96 -5.67
N GLU A 265 -21.71 12.67 -4.61
CA GLU A 265 -21.20 11.99 -3.40
C GLU A 265 -20.48 10.66 -3.73
N PHE A 266 -21.00 9.92 -4.73
CA PHE A 266 -20.38 8.68 -5.19
C PHE A 266 -18.97 8.90 -5.78
N GLN A 267 -18.78 9.93 -6.60
CA GLN A 267 -17.49 10.24 -7.23
C GLN A 267 -16.46 10.73 -6.20
N GLN A 268 -16.91 11.53 -5.23
CA GLN A 268 -16.11 11.96 -4.10
C GLN A 268 -15.60 10.79 -3.26
N ARG A 269 -16.49 9.84 -2.94
CA ARG A 269 -16.13 8.61 -2.20
C ARG A 269 -15.12 7.78 -2.99
N LYS A 270 -15.35 7.57 -4.29
CA LYS A 270 -14.41 6.84 -5.17
C LYS A 270 -13.03 7.51 -5.17
N CYS A 271 -12.97 8.82 -5.41
CA CYS A 271 -11.73 9.59 -5.43
C CYS A 271 -10.97 9.51 -4.10
N SER A 272 -11.68 9.68 -2.97
CA SER A 272 -11.11 9.57 -1.64
C SER A 272 -10.54 8.18 -1.36
N VAL A 273 -11.24 7.11 -1.74
CA VAL A 273 -10.74 5.73 -1.58
C VAL A 273 -9.48 5.51 -2.43
N ILE A 274 -9.47 5.96 -3.69
CA ILE A 274 -8.30 5.81 -4.55
C ILE A 274 -7.10 6.58 -3.99
N PHE A 275 -7.32 7.80 -3.49
CA PHE A 275 -6.26 8.59 -2.85
C PHE A 275 -5.68 7.89 -1.61
N ASP A 276 -6.55 7.35 -0.74
CA ASP A 276 -6.13 6.58 0.43
C ASP A 276 -5.27 5.37 0.02
N LEU A 277 -5.67 4.66 -1.04
CA LEU A 277 -4.93 3.52 -1.58
C LEU A 277 -3.56 3.95 -2.15
N SER A 278 -3.49 5.07 -2.87
CA SER A 278 -2.22 5.63 -3.35
C SER A 278 -1.28 6.02 -2.21
N CYS A 279 -1.81 6.67 -1.16
CA CYS A 279 -1.02 6.99 0.05
C CYS A 279 -0.45 5.72 0.69
N ASN A 280 -1.31 4.70 0.82
CA ASN A 280 -0.97 3.41 1.39
C ASN A 280 0.14 2.68 0.61
N LEU A 281 0.05 2.63 -0.70
CA LEU A 281 1.10 2.06 -1.56
C LEU A 281 2.41 2.84 -1.48
N THR A 282 2.33 4.18 -1.45
CA THR A 282 3.52 5.05 -1.32
C THR A 282 4.23 4.83 0.02
N ARG A 283 3.49 4.56 1.09
CA ARG A 283 4.04 4.20 2.41
C ARG A 283 4.72 2.83 2.43
N VAL A 284 4.20 1.85 1.69
CA VAL A 284 4.88 0.56 1.51
C VAL A 284 6.18 0.75 0.72
N LEU A 285 6.17 1.62 -0.30
CA LEU A 285 7.36 1.95 -1.08
C LEU A 285 8.42 2.70 -0.23
N GLU A 286 8.00 3.62 0.64
CA GLU A 286 8.86 4.27 1.64
C GLU A 286 9.55 3.26 2.57
N PHE A 287 8.81 2.24 3.03
CA PHE A 287 9.40 1.15 3.80
C PHE A 287 10.45 0.37 2.98
N CYS A 288 10.16 0.08 1.70
CA CYS A 288 11.09 -0.64 0.83
C CYS A 288 12.41 0.13 0.63
N THR A 289 12.35 1.45 0.43
CA THR A 289 13.56 2.28 0.28
C THR A 289 14.33 2.45 1.58
N HIS A 290 13.66 2.38 2.74
CA HIS A 290 14.31 2.42 4.03
C HIS A 290 15.06 1.12 4.37
N GLU A 291 14.39 -0.03 4.24
CA GLU A 291 14.92 -1.32 4.72
C GLU A 291 15.77 -2.04 3.67
N ILE A 292 15.50 -1.79 2.38
CA ILE A 292 16.16 -2.44 1.23
C ILE A 292 16.65 -1.37 0.21
N PRO A 293 17.41 -0.34 0.63
CA PRO A 293 17.89 0.71 -0.28
C PRO A 293 18.77 0.16 -1.41
N GLN A 294 19.47 -0.95 -1.17
CA GLN A 294 20.32 -1.62 -2.16
C GLN A 294 19.57 -2.07 -3.42
N ALA A 295 18.25 -2.31 -3.35
CA ALA A 295 17.46 -2.68 -4.53
C ALA A 295 17.24 -1.51 -5.50
N PHE A 296 17.49 -0.28 -5.05
CA PHE A 296 17.40 0.95 -5.84
C PHE A 296 18.80 1.49 -6.19
N LEU A 297 19.77 1.31 -5.30
CA LEU A 297 21.08 1.93 -5.44
C LEU A 297 22.16 1.04 -6.06
N LEU A 298 21.99 -0.28 -6.12
CA LEU A 298 22.99 -1.19 -6.70
C LEU A 298 22.47 -1.86 -7.98
N GLY A 299 23.39 -2.17 -8.89
CA GLY A 299 23.06 -2.77 -10.18
C GLY A 299 22.64 -1.71 -11.20
N THR A 300 21.74 -2.06 -12.12
CA THR A 300 21.21 -1.09 -13.09
C THR A 300 20.40 0.01 -12.38
N ASP A 301 20.38 1.22 -12.95
CA ASP A 301 19.60 2.34 -12.43
C ASP A 301 18.08 2.18 -12.64
N THR A 302 17.61 1.06 -13.22
CA THR A 302 16.22 0.83 -13.64
C THR A 302 15.21 1.09 -12.52
N ASN A 303 15.44 0.55 -11.32
CA ASN A 303 14.52 0.75 -10.19
C ASN A 303 14.56 2.19 -9.66
N LEU A 304 15.74 2.81 -9.65
CA LEU A 304 15.89 4.20 -9.23
C LEU A 304 15.22 5.15 -10.22
N ARG A 305 15.41 4.95 -11.52
CA ARG A 305 14.78 5.74 -12.58
C ARG A 305 13.25 5.62 -12.52
N ARG A 306 12.71 4.40 -12.41
CA ARG A 306 11.27 4.16 -12.23
C ARG A 306 10.72 4.83 -10.97
N LEU A 307 11.48 4.79 -9.87
CA LEU A 307 11.11 5.43 -8.62
C LEU A 307 11.07 6.95 -8.76
N THR A 308 12.09 7.54 -9.38
CA THR A 308 12.16 8.99 -9.62
C THR A 308 11.05 9.45 -10.56
N GLU A 309 10.80 8.74 -11.67
CA GLU A 309 9.67 9.01 -12.56
C GLU A 309 8.35 8.98 -11.80
N LEU A 310 8.14 7.98 -10.94
CA LEU A 310 6.93 7.87 -10.14
C LEU A 310 6.80 9.01 -9.12
N ILE A 311 7.89 9.41 -8.45
CA ILE A 311 7.88 10.57 -7.53
C ILE A 311 7.47 11.83 -8.29
N VAL A 312 8.09 12.08 -9.44
CA VAL A 312 7.80 13.26 -10.27
C VAL A 312 6.37 13.22 -10.80
N PHE A 313 5.90 12.05 -11.22
CA PHE A 313 4.53 11.82 -11.66
C PHE A 313 3.52 12.13 -10.55
N ILE A 314 3.73 11.60 -9.34
CA ILE A 314 2.86 11.86 -8.19
C ILE A 314 2.87 13.34 -7.81
N LEU A 315 4.06 13.95 -7.72
CA LEU A 315 4.20 15.37 -7.39
C LEU A 315 3.43 16.21 -8.41
N ASN A 316 3.65 15.99 -9.71
CA ASN A 316 2.96 16.70 -10.76
C ASN A 316 1.44 16.64 -10.59
N HIS A 317 0.87 15.45 -10.34
CA HIS A 317 -0.57 15.29 -10.18
C HIS A 317 -1.15 15.88 -8.89
N VAL A 318 -0.38 15.90 -7.80
CA VAL A 318 -0.81 16.50 -6.53
C VAL A 318 -0.67 18.02 -6.57
N THR A 319 0.33 18.55 -7.27
CA THR A 319 0.60 20.00 -7.36
C THR A 319 -0.16 20.69 -8.49
N SER A 320 -0.47 20.00 -9.58
CA SER A 320 -1.17 20.58 -10.74
C SER A 320 -2.68 20.77 -10.53
N ALA A 321 -3.24 20.28 -9.41
CA ALA A 321 -4.62 20.53 -9.06
C ALA A 321 -4.82 22.04 -8.85
N VAL A 322 -5.36 22.68 -9.89
CA VAL A 322 -5.46 24.15 -10.14
C VAL A 322 -6.07 24.93 -8.97
N ASP A 323 -6.78 24.25 -8.06
CA ASP A 323 -7.33 24.85 -6.86
C ASP A 323 -7.13 23.94 -5.64
N ALA A 324 -6.48 24.49 -4.60
CA ALA A 324 -6.32 23.82 -3.31
C ALA A 324 -7.66 23.54 -2.64
N GLU A 325 -8.65 24.42 -2.84
CA GLU A 325 -9.98 24.27 -2.27
C GLU A 325 -10.76 23.12 -2.94
N ILE A 326 -10.64 22.96 -4.26
CA ILE A 326 -11.30 21.86 -4.99
C ILE A 326 -10.69 20.51 -4.61
N PHE A 327 -9.36 20.44 -4.41
CA PHE A 327 -8.71 19.21 -3.94
C PHE A 327 -9.24 18.80 -2.56
N ASP A 328 -9.29 19.74 -1.61
CA ASP A 328 -9.79 19.49 -0.26
C ASP A 328 -11.29 19.16 -0.27
N LEU A 329 -12.09 19.86 -1.07
CA LEU A 329 -13.51 19.56 -1.27
C LEU A 329 -13.71 18.16 -1.84
N SER A 330 -12.91 17.73 -2.82
CA SER A 330 -12.97 16.41 -3.45
C SER A 330 -12.69 15.25 -2.49
N LEU A 331 -12.04 15.53 -1.34
CA LEU A 331 -11.64 14.53 -0.35
C LEU A 331 -12.46 14.58 0.95
N ARG A 332 -13.38 15.55 1.10
CA ARG A 332 -14.27 15.63 2.29
C ARG A 332 -15.27 14.47 2.31
N ARG A 333 -15.32 13.70 3.40
CA ARG A 333 -16.39 12.73 3.66
C ARG A 333 -17.43 13.32 4.63
N HIS A 334 -18.72 13.21 4.32
CA HIS A 334 -19.79 13.51 5.29
C HIS A 334 -19.82 12.41 6.39
N GLY A 335 -19.82 12.81 7.66
CA GLY A 335 -20.12 11.93 8.80
C GLY A 335 -18.95 11.22 9.51
N HIS A 336 -17.69 11.44 9.14
CA HIS A 336 -16.53 10.90 9.88
C HIS A 336 -15.73 12.00 10.60
N SER A 337 -15.33 11.74 11.84
CA SER A 337 -14.47 12.61 12.64
C SER A 337 -13.07 12.76 12.02
N LEU A 338 -12.75 13.96 11.55
CA LEU A 338 -11.48 14.69 11.52
C LEU A 338 -10.09 13.98 11.55
N GLU A 339 -9.91 12.75 11.10
CA GLU A 339 -8.63 12.36 10.48
C GLU A 339 -8.64 12.89 9.06
N LYS A 340 -8.36 14.21 8.93
CA LYS A 340 -8.44 14.95 7.66
C LYS A 340 -7.54 14.30 6.62
N VAL A 341 -8.14 13.64 5.63
CA VAL A 341 -7.47 13.32 4.37
C VAL A 341 -6.87 14.63 3.85
N ASN A 342 -5.55 14.67 3.72
CA ASN A 342 -4.81 15.88 3.36
C ASN A 342 -3.65 15.51 2.42
N ARG A 343 -3.14 16.51 1.69
CA ARG A 343 -2.00 16.33 0.77
C ARG A 343 -0.76 15.77 1.46
N GLY A 344 -0.52 16.13 2.72
CA GLY A 344 0.59 15.61 3.54
C GLY A 344 0.62 14.08 3.64
N MET A 345 -0.52 13.40 3.51
CA MET A 345 -0.60 11.93 3.53
C MET A 345 0.23 11.26 2.43
N ILE A 346 0.29 11.86 1.24
CA ILE A 346 1.08 11.35 0.11
C ILE A 346 2.43 12.06 0.00
N LEU A 347 2.52 13.35 0.35
CA LEU A 347 3.79 14.08 0.29
C LEU A 347 4.80 13.58 1.32
N ALA A 348 4.35 13.23 2.53
CA ALA A 348 5.21 12.75 3.59
C ALA A 348 6.04 11.52 3.16
N PRO A 349 5.43 10.42 2.66
CA PRO A 349 6.21 9.28 2.21
C PRO A 349 7.10 9.58 0.99
N LEU A 350 6.77 10.54 0.12
CA LEU A 350 7.69 10.96 -0.96
C LEU A 350 8.96 11.60 -0.41
N VAL A 351 8.84 12.49 0.57
CA VAL A 351 9.99 13.08 1.27
C VAL A 351 10.81 11.97 1.95
N GLY A 352 10.15 11.04 2.63
CA GLY A 352 10.82 9.91 3.28
C GLY A 352 11.57 9.02 2.29
N ILE A 353 10.96 8.70 1.14
CA ILE A 353 11.61 7.95 0.06
C ILE A 353 12.91 8.63 -0.38
N ILE A 354 12.86 9.93 -0.68
CA ILE A 354 14.03 10.68 -1.14
C ILE A 354 15.11 10.66 -0.06
N LEU A 355 14.76 10.96 1.19
CA LEU A 355 15.71 10.98 2.30
C LEU A 355 16.33 9.62 2.59
N ASN A 356 15.56 8.52 2.49
CA ASN A 356 16.07 7.16 2.66
C ASN A 356 17.18 6.84 1.64
N LEU A 357 16.99 7.24 0.38
CA LEU A 357 18.00 7.07 -0.67
C LEU A 357 19.25 7.91 -0.41
N LEU A 358 19.08 9.15 0.07
CA LEU A 358 20.20 10.03 0.43
C LEU A 358 20.99 9.55 1.63
N ASP A 359 20.30 9.01 2.65
CA ASP A 359 20.93 8.40 3.81
C ASP A 359 21.75 7.17 3.41
N ALA A 360 21.17 6.31 2.57
CA ALA A 360 21.84 5.09 2.13
C ALA A 360 23.01 5.37 1.17
N SER A 361 22.94 6.40 0.32
CA SER A 361 24.03 6.76 -0.59
C SER A 361 25.21 7.43 0.13
N SER A 362 24.98 8.07 1.28
CA SER A 362 26.04 8.76 2.05
C SER A 362 26.85 7.83 2.96
N GLY A 363 26.31 6.65 3.30
CA GLY A 363 26.86 5.76 4.34
C GLY A 363 27.75 4.61 3.86
N ALA A 364 27.99 4.47 2.56
CA ALA A 364 28.67 3.31 2.00
C ALA A 364 30.06 3.65 1.45
N GLU A 365 31.08 3.43 2.28
CA GLU A 365 32.44 3.24 1.80
C GLU A 365 32.47 1.92 1.00
N CYS A 366 32.89 1.96 -0.28
CA CYS A 366 33.30 0.80 -1.10
C CYS A 366 32.30 0.13 -2.08
N ARG A 367 31.19 0.75 -2.52
CA ARG A 367 30.44 0.27 -3.71
C ARG A 367 30.05 1.40 -4.65
N GLU A 368 30.13 1.18 -5.96
CA GLU A 368 29.52 2.04 -6.98
C GLU A 368 28.00 2.03 -6.78
N HIS A 369 27.48 3.11 -6.20
CA HIS A 369 26.04 3.33 -6.07
C HIS A 369 25.56 4.12 -7.28
N ASN A 370 24.33 3.84 -7.70
CA ASN A 370 23.63 4.67 -8.68
C ASN A 370 23.59 6.13 -8.19
N ASP A 371 23.91 7.05 -9.10
CA ASP A 371 23.95 8.48 -8.82
C ASP A 371 22.52 9.03 -8.69
N VAL A 372 22.02 9.09 -7.46
CA VAL A 372 20.67 9.61 -7.14
C VAL A 372 20.47 11.02 -7.69
N VAL A 373 21.45 11.91 -7.50
CA VAL A 373 21.38 13.28 -8.01
C VAL A 373 21.32 13.27 -9.53
N GLY A 374 22.19 12.49 -10.17
CA GLY A 374 22.29 12.37 -11.63
C GLY A 374 20.99 11.87 -12.24
N VAL A 375 20.35 10.86 -11.64
CA VAL A 375 19.06 10.33 -12.12
C VAL A 375 17.96 11.39 -12.03
N PHE A 376 17.85 12.12 -10.93
CA PHE A 376 16.88 13.22 -10.80
C PHE A 376 17.14 14.37 -11.79
N ALA A 377 18.42 14.73 -12.00
CA ALA A 377 18.80 15.78 -12.94
C ALA A 377 18.56 15.39 -14.41
N SER A 378 18.70 14.10 -14.74
CA SER A 378 18.49 13.55 -16.10
C SER A 378 17.04 13.35 -16.51
N MET A 379 16.07 13.82 -15.72
CA MET A 379 14.65 13.66 -16.04
C MET A 379 14.23 14.66 -17.12
N ASP A 380 13.45 14.22 -18.11
CA ASP A 380 12.97 15.02 -19.27
C ASP A 380 12.04 16.21 -18.90
N CYS A 381 11.75 16.40 -17.61
CA CYS A 381 10.84 17.42 -17.10
C CYS A 381 11.46 18.22 -15.94
N PRO A 382 12.60 18.92 -16.14
CA PRO A 382 13.33 19.60 -15.07
C PRO A 382 12.50 20.67 -14.34
N LYS A 383 11.58 21.35 -15.05
CA LYS A 383 10.64 22.30 -14.44
C LYS A 383 9.68 21.63 -13.45
N THR A 384 9.16 20.45 -13.80
CA THR A 384 8.25 19.69 -12.94
C THR A 384 8.98 19.19 -11.70
N VAL A 385 10.23 18.73 -11.87
CA VAL A 385 11.11 18.36 -10.75
C VAL A 385 11.27 19.57 -9.82
N HIS A 386 11.72 20.71 -10.34
CA HIS A 386 11.92 21.94 -9.55
C HIS A 386 10.66 22.38 -8.79
N CYS A 387 9.52 22.52 -9.49
CA CYS A 387 8.25 22.91 -8.87
C CYS A 387 7.80 21.91 -7.81
N GLY A 388 8.00 20.61 -8.04
CA GLY A 388 7.67 19.55 -7.08
C GLY A 388 8.48 19.67 -5.79
N PHE A 389 9.81 19.84 -5.88
CA PHE A 389 10.67 20.03 -4.72
C PHE A 389 10.35 21.33 -3.97
N GLN A 390 10.13 22.43 -4.70
CA GLN A 390 9.72 23.70 -4.09
C GLN A 390 8.40 23.55 -3.33
N TYR A 391 7.44 22.80 -3.89
CA TYR A 391 6.18 22.52 -3.21
C TYR A 391 6.38 21.72 -1.92
N LEU A 392 7.24 20.70 -1.92
CA LEU A 392 7.58 19.92 -0.73
C LEU A 392 8.21 20.78 0.37
N LEU A 393 9.11 21.70 0.01
CA LEU A 393 9.78 22.59 0.95
C LEU A 393 8.85 23.66 1.52
N ASN A 394 7.93 24.19 0.70
CA ASN A 394 6.97 25.21 1.10
C ASN A 394 5.70 24.65 1.77
N TYR A 395 5.51 23.34 1.78
CA TYR A 395 4.32 22.73 2.37
C TYR A 395 4.25 22.98 3.89
N ASN A 396 3.06 23.27 4.41
CA ASN A 396 2.86 23.51 5.83
C ASN A 396 2.87 22.19 6.64
N TRP A 397 4.06 21.72 6.99
CA TRP A 397 4.28 20.50 7.77
C TRP A 397 3.88 20.61 9.24
N ALA A 398 3.78 21.82 9.80
CA ALA A 398 3.41 22.05 11.20
C ALA A 398 2.00 21.54 11.54
N GLY A 399 1.10 21.52 10.55
CA GLY A 399 -0.23 20.93 10.69
C GLY A 399 -0.26 19.40 10.58
N SER A 400 0.82 18.77 10.12
CA SER A 400 0.89 17.32 9.85
C SER A 400 1.63 16.54 10.93
N PHE A 401 2.58 17.16 11.64
CA PHE A 401 3.41 16.49 12.65
C PHE A 401 3.46 17.27 13.96
N ARG A 402 3.63 16.55 15.08
CA ARG A 402 3.92 17.17 16.38
C ARG A 402 5.43 17.26 16.59
N GLY A 403 5.93 18.47 16.83
CA GLY A 403 7.34 18.77 17.16
C GLY A 403 8.24 19.02 15.94
N ASP A 404 9.47 19.46 16.19
CA ASP A 404 10.34 20.08 15.17
C ASP A 404 11.34 19.11 14.50
N ALA A 405 11.25 17.80 14.77
CA ALA A 405 12.18 16.79 14.25
C ALA A 405 12.20 16.70 12.71
N TYR A 406 11.18 17.23 12.04
CA TYR A 406 11.12 17.27 10.58
C TYR A 406 11.95 18.40 9.96
N LEU A 407 12.29 19.46 10.69
CA LEU A 407 13.01 20.63 10.15
C LEU A 407 14.40 20.26 9.65
N GLY A 408 15.16 19.47 10.44
CA GLY A 408 16.49 19.01 10.01
C GLY A 408 16.43 18.12 8.76
N LYS A 409 15.35 17.36 8.59
CA LYS A 409 15.11 16.55 7.39
C LYS A 409 14.76 17.42 6.17
N LEU A 410 14.01 18.50 6.35
CA LEU A 410 13.71 19.47 5.28
C LEU A 410 14.96 20.23 4.83
N GLY A 411 15.86 20.62 5.75
CA GLY A 411 17.12 21.28 5.36
C GLY A 411 18.02 20.36 4.50
N ARG A 412 17.97 19.04 4.72
CA ARG A 412 18.65 18.06 3.84
C ARG A 412 17.99 17.95 2.47
N LEU A 413 16.65 17.97 2.43
CA LEU A 413 15.88 17.98 1.19
C LEU A 413 16.18 19.24 0.37
N GLU A 414 16.28 20.40 1.03
CA GLU A 414 16.62 21.69 0.42
C GLU A 414 18.01 21.63 -0.22
N LYS A 415 19.02 21.16 0.53
CA LYS A 415 20.37 20.97 -0.01
C LYS A 415 20.39 20.05 -1.23
N PHE A 416 19.63 18.95 -1.19
CA PHE A 416 19.52 18.03 -2.31
C PHE A 416 18.86 18.67 -3.54
N ALA A 417 17.77 19.43 -3.34
CA ALA A 417 17.09 20.17 -4.40
C ALA A 417 18.03 21.19 -5.06
N SER A 418 18.81 21.95 -4.28
CA SER A 418 19.80 22.90 -4.82
C SER A 418 20.85 22.23 -5.69
N ILE A 419 21.32 21.03 -5.31
CA ILE A 419 22.31 20.28 -6.10
C ILE A 419 21.70 19.82 -7.44
N ILE A 420 20.46 19.32 -7.44
CA ILE A 420 19.76 18.94 -8.68
C ILE A 420 19.67 20.15 -9.63
N ILE A 421 19.22 21.30 -9.12
CA ILE A 421 19.07 22.53 -9.90
C ILE A 421 20.40 22.93 -10.55
N SER A 422 21.48 22.99 -9.76
CA SER A 422 22.80 23.36 -10.28
C SER A 422 23.31 22.40 -11.38
N ARG A 423 22.99 21.11 -11.27
CA ARG A 423 23.44 20.10 -12.22
C ARG A 423 22.64 20.15 -13.52
N THR A 424 21.33 20.36 -13.42
CA THR A 424 20.45 20.54 -14.57
C THR A 424 20.82 21.82 -15.34
N GLU A 425 21.10 22.93 -14.66
CA GLU A 425 21.53 24.18 -15.31
C GLU A 425 22.87 24.01 -16.05
N SER A 426 23.81 23.26 -15.48
CA SER A 426 25.10 22.98 -16.11
C SER A 426 24.95 22.12 -17.38
N GLN A 427 24.08 21.11 -17.36
CA GLN A 427 23.82 20.24 -18.52
C GLN A 427 23.20 20.99 -19.71
N VAL A 428 22.27 21.92 -19.44
CA VAL A 428 21.65 22.74 -20.50
C VAL A 428 22.66 23.67 -21.18
N ILE A 429 23.66 24.17 -20.44
CA ILE A 429 24.72 25.01 -21.00
C ILE A 429 25.66 24.21 -21.90
N ASP A 430 25.99 22.97 -21.54
CA ASP A 430 26.84 22.08 -22.34
C ASP A 430 26.14 21.61 -23.63
N GLU A 431 24.84 21.33 -23.59
CA GLU A 431 24.05 20.93 -24.78
C GLU A 431 23.86 22.08 -25.79
N MET A 432 23.79 23.33 -25.33
CA MET A 432 23.74 24.51 -26.21
C MET A 432 25.10 24.84 -26.88
N GLY A 433 26.20 24.24 -26.40
CA GLY A 433 27.56 24.50 -26.89
C GLY A 433 27.99 23.67 -28.11
N TYR A 434 27.31 22.57 -28.41
CA TYR A 434 27.70 21.63 -29.49
C TYR A 434 26.54 21.35 -30.44
N GLY A 435 26.10 22.37 -31.17
CA GLY A 435 25.23 22.21 -32.35
C GLY A 435 26.02 21.73 -33.57
N GLY A 436 26.48 20.48 -33.54
CA GLY A 436 27.00 19.78 -34.73
C GLY A 436 25.97 18.76 -35.20
N GLU A 437 25.54 18.84 -36.45
CA GLU A 437 24.73 17.80 -37.11
C GLU A 437 25.50 16.47 -37.03
N ILE A 438 25.02 15.53 -36.21
CA ILE A 438 25.57 14.18 -36.15
C ILE A 438 24.84 13.34 -37.20
N ASP A 439 25.63 12.87 -38.16
CA ASP A 439 25.29 11.88 -39.17
C ASP A 439 24.56 10.70 -38.52
N GLY A 440 23.51 10.17 -39.16
CA GLY A 440 22.59 9.20 -38.56
C GLY A 440 23.29 7.93 -38.06
N ASP A 441 23.60 7.88 -36.77
CA ASP A 441 24.33 6.78 -36.16
C ASP A 441 23.36 5.62 -35.83
N ASP A 442 23.54 4.49 -36.53
CA ASP A 442 22.88 3.19 -36.29
C ASP A 442 23.12 2.66 -34.86
N SER A 443 23.96 3.33 -34.06
CA SER A 443 24.22 3.03 -32.66
C SER A 443 23.17 3.58 -31.69
N THR A 444 22.23 4.43 -32.11
CA THR A 444 21.23 5.02 -31.18
C THR A 444 20.03 4.09 -30.97
N CYS A 445 19.60 3.91 -29.72
CA CYS A 445 18.44 3.07 -29.38
C CYS A 445 17.13 3.64 -29.98
N CYS A 446 16.51 2.90 -30.90
CA CYS A 446 15.26 3.32 -31.56
C CYS A 446 14.02 3.30 -30.64
N ILE A 447 14.16 2.89 -29.37
CA ILE A 447 13.05 2.88 -28.40
C ILE A 447 13.01 4.19 -27.61
N CYS A 448 14.15 4.65 -27.09
CA CYS A 448 14.23 5.90 -26.33
C CYS A 448 14.81 7.08 -27.11
N TYR A 449 15.40 6.85 -28.29
CA TYR A 449 16.07 7.86 -29.12
C TYR A 449 17.12 8.69 -28.36
N SER A 450 17.71 8.13 -27.30
CA SER A 450 18.60 8.85 -26.39
C SER A 450 19.82 8.01 -25.97
N GLY A 451 19.61 6.76 -25.54
CA GLY A 451 20.72 5.87 -25.15
C GLY A 451 21.32 5.11 -26.32
N GLU A 452 22.56 4.64 -26.17
CA GLU A 452 23.21 3.75 -27.14
C GLU A 452 22.55 2.35 -27.17
N ALA A 453 22.46 1.73 -28.34
CA ALA A 453 21.92 0.40 -28.59
C ALA A 453 22.90 -0.71 -28.17
N ASP A 454 23.28 -0.68 -26.90
CA ASP A 454 24.33 -1.49 -26.26
C ASP A 454 23.93 -2.94 -25.92
N SER A 455 22.70 -3.37 -26.23
CA SER A 455 22.18 -4.67 -25.81
C SER A 455 21.54 -5.44 -26.97
N GLN A 456 21.87 -6.73 -27.08
CA GLN A 456 21.33 -7.66 -28.08
C GLN A 456 20.46 -8.74 -27.45
N PHE A 457 19.34 -9.09 -28.09
CA PHE A 457 18.36 -10.04 -27.55
C PHE A 457 18.54 -11.44 -28.15
N VAL A 458 18.54 -12.48 -27.33
CA VAL A 458 18.62 -13.89 -27.78
C VAL A 458 17.23 -14.52 -27.78
N PRO A 459 16.79 -15.21 -28.85
CA PRO A 459 17.55 -15.59 -30.06
C PRO A 459 17.37 -14.65 -31.27
N CYS A 460 16.57 -13.58 -31.16
CA CYS A 460 16.14 -12.81 -32.33
C CYS A 460 17.12 -11.73 -32.81
N SER A 461 18.24 -11.53 -32.11
CA SER A 461 19.35 -10.60 -32.44
C SER A 461 18.99 -9.13 -32.61
N HIS A 462 17.75 -8.72 -32.27
CA HIS A 462 17.38 -7.31 -32.23
C HIS A 462 18.14 -6.57 -31.13
N ARG A 463 18.30 -5.25 -31.29
CA ARG A 463 19.09 -4.41 -30.40
C ARG A 463 18.27 -3.25 -29.83
N SER A 464 18.61 -2.84 -28.61
CA SER A 464 18.20 -1.59 -27.99
C SER A 464 19.20 -1.22 -26.89
N CYS A 465 19.04 -0.08 -26.24
CA CYS A 465 19.75 0.18 -25.00
C CYS A 465 19.30 -0.78 -23.89
N HIS A 466 20.19 -1.07 -22.96
CA HIS A 466 19.99 -1.98 -21.83
C HIS A 466 18.79 -1.56 -20.98
N GLY A 467 18.66 -0.24 -20.73
CA GLY A 467 17.56 0.31 -19.94
C GLY A 467 16.17 0.03 -20.55
N CYS A 468 16.02 0.16 -21.87
CA CYS A 468 14.75 -0.10 -22.54
C CYS A 468 14.34 -1.57 -22.44
N ILE A 469 15.25 -2.49 -22.81
CA ILE A 469 14.94 -3.92 -22.80
C ILE A 469 14.71 -4.46 -21.39
N THR A 470 15.56 -4.09 -20.42
CA THR A 470 15.39 -4.55 -19.04
C THR A 470 14.07 -4.08 -18.44
N ARG A 471 13.67 -2.83 -18.71
CA ARG A 471 12.36 -2.30 -18.27
C ARG A 471 11.19 -3.06 -18.88
N HIS A 472 11.28 -3.43 -20.14
CA HIS A 472 10.21 -4.15 -20.83
C HIS A 472 10.04 -5.58 -20.36
N LEU A 473 11.16 -6.29 -20.14
CA LEU A 473 11.14 -7.67 -19.65
C LEU A 473 10.52 -7.81 -18.26
N LEU A 474 10.39 -6.71 -17.51
CA LEU A 474 9.63 -6.70 -16.25
C LEU A 474 8.15 -7.07 -16.45
N ASN A 475 7.56 -6.70 -17.60
CA ASN A 475 6.13 -6.87 -17.87
C ASN A 475 5.86 -7.81 -19.05
N CYS A 476 6.80 -7.93 -20.00
CA CYS A 476 6.63 -8.73 -21.21
C CYS A 476 7.94 -9.41 -21.60
N GLN A 477 7.94 -10.75 -21.56
CA GLN A 477 9.12 -11.58 -21.90
C GLN A 477 9.33 -11.76 -23.42
N ARG A 478 8.80 -10.84 -24.24
CA ARG A 478 8.85 -10.93 -25.72
C ARG A 478 9.56 -9.72 -26.29
N CYS A 479 10.27 -9.88 -27.40
CA CYS A 479 10.98 -8.80 -28.07
C CYS A 479 9.98 -7.77 -28.63
N PHE A 480 10.28 -6.48 -28.47
CA PHE A 480 9.46 -5.37 -29.00
C PHE A 480 9.25 -5.44 -30.52
N PHE A 481 10.28 -5.88 -31.24
CA PHE A 481 10.35 -5.78 -32.69
C PHE A 481 9.68 -6.97 -33.38
N CYS A 482 9.93 -8.19 -32.90
CA CYS A 482 9.48 -9.42 -33.55
C CYS A 482 8.57 -10.30 -32.69
N ASN A 483 8.27 -9.90 -31.45
CA ASN A 483 7.42 -10.63 -30.51
C ASN A 483 7.93 -12.04 -30.13
N ALA A 484 9.16 -12.41 -30.52
CA ALA A 484 9.81 -13.64 -30.10
C ALA A 484 10.13 -13.60 -28.60
N THR A 485 10.03 -14.72 -27.89
CA THR A 485 10.41 -14.80 -26.48
C THR A 485 11.91 -14.50 -26.33
N VAL A 486 12.22 -13.52 -25.48
CA VAL A 486 13.60 -13.16 -25.15
C VAL A 486 14.07 -14.08 -24.05
N VAL A 487 15.12 -14.85 -24.32
CA VAL A 487 15.71 -15.80 -23.37
C VAL A 487 16.83 -15.12 -22.58
N GLU A 488 17.60 -14.26 -23.24
CA GLU A 488 18.76 -13.58 -22.66
C GLU A 488 18.98 -12.21 -23.32
N VAL A 489 19.56 -11.28 -22.57
CA VAL A 489 20.02 -9.97 -23.06
C VAL A 489 21.53 -9.90 -22.87
N VAL A 490 22.26 -9.75 -23.98
CA VAL A 490 23.73 -9.74 -24.01
C VAL A 490 24.23 -8.33 -24.29
N GLY A 491 25.17 -7.84 -23.47
CA GLY A 491 25.82 -6.55 -23.69
C GLY A 491 26.78 -6.59 -24.88
N ILE A 492 26.64 -5.63 -25.78
CA ILE A 492 27.53 -5.40 -26.90
C ILE A 492 28.63 -4.46 -26.41
N ALA A 493 29.62 -5.00 -25.69
CA ALA A 493 30.84 -4.23 -25.45
C ALA A 493 31.45 -3.89 -26.82
N MET A 494 31.87 -2.64 -27.03
CA MET A 494 32.60 -2.23 -28.23
C MET A 494 33.84 -3.11 -28.41
N HIS A 495 33.72 -4.16 -29.21
CA HIS A 495 34.84 -4.90 -29.76
C HIS A 495 35.48 -4.05 -30.86
N SER A 496 36.15 -2.97 -30.49
CA SER A 496 36.93 -2.14 -31.43
C SER A 496 38.42 -2.03 -31.12
N GLU A 497 38.95 -2.68 -30.06
CA GLU A 497 40.39 -2.59 -29.74
C GLU A 497 41.19 -3.91 -29.66
N LEU A 498 40.61 -5.07 -29.96
CA LEU A 498 41.34 -6.35 -29.89
C LEU A 498 41.55 -7.09 -31.22
N VAL A 499 41.05 -6.56 -32.35
CA VAL A 499 41.29 -7.18 -33.67
C VAL A 499 42.51 -6.60 -34.41
N PHE A 500 42.96 -5.38 -34.08
CA PHE A 500 44.13 -4.77 -34.75
C PHE A 500 45.50 -5.14 -34.16
N LYS A 501 45.58 -6.06 -33.19
CA LYS A 501 46.87 -6.50 -32.60
C LYS A 501 47.28 -7.94 -32.90
N LEU A 502 46.52 -8.69 -33.69
CA LEU A 502 46.84 -10.09 -34.02
C LEU A 502 47.06 -10.37 -35.52
N GLU A 503 46.85 -9.41 -36.43
CA GLU A 503 47.13 -9.58 -37.87
C GLU A 503 48.48 -8.95 -38.33
N GLY A 504 49.33 -8.53 -37.38
CA GLY A 504 50.67 -7.99 -37.65
C GLY A 504 51.84 -8.98 -37.51
N GLN A 505 51.55 -10.25 -37.24
CA GLN A 505 52.54 -11.32 -37.22
C GLN A 505 51.91 -12.56 -37.84
N ILE A 506 52.17 -12.78 -39.13
CA ILE A 506 52.38 -14.07 -39.81
C ILE A 506 52.25 -13.82 -41.33
N TRP A 507 53.42 -13.90 -41.98
CA TRP A 507 53.77 -13.80 -43.42
C TRP A 507 53.79 -12.43 -44.08
#